data_AF-A0A562I3K1-F1
#
_entry.id   AF-A0A562I3K1-F1
#
_cell.length_a   1.000
_cell.length_b   1.000
_cell.length_c   1.000
_cell.angle_alpha   90.00
_cell.angle_beta   90.00
_cell.angle_gamma   90.00
#
_symmetry.space_group_name_H-M   'P 1'
#
loop_
_entity.id
_entity.type
_entity.pdbx_description
1 polymer ?
#
loop_
_entity_poly.entity_id
_entity_poly.type
_entity_poly.pdbx_seq_one_letter_code
_entity_poly.pdbx_strand_id
1 'polypeptide(L)'
;MRQIIAGRDWLTVIRLPAYTPDLNPTEGVWSHHKRSIGNLAVTGVDHLLTVIKNRLKSVQYRTDLLDGFLAQTGLTLEPDTI
;
A
#
# COMPACT_ATOMS: atom_id res chain seq x y z
N MET A 1 -17.32 -8.79 10.74
CA MET A 1 -16.15 -9.04 9.86
C MET A 1 -16.12 -10.46 9.29
N ARG A 2 -16.05 -11.53 10.10
CA ARG A 2 -15.94 -12.92 9.61
C ARG A 2 -17.10 -13.36 8.69
N GLN A 3 -18.35 -13.02 9.04
CA GLN A 3 -19.52 -13.32 8.21
C GLN A 3 -19.50 -12.58 6.86
N ILE A 4 -18.95 -11.36 6.82
CA ILE A 4 -18.81 -10.55 5.59
C ILE A 4 -17.80 -11.19 4.65
N ILE A 5 -16.71 -11.73 5.20
CA ILE A 5 -15.67 -12.46 4.45
C ILE A 5 -16.22 -13.81 3.96
N ALA A 6 -16.91 -14.56 4.84
CA ALA A 6 -17.46 -15.87 4.50
C ALA A 6 -18.52 -15.83 3.38
N GLY A 7 -19.18 -14.68 3.18
CA GLY A 7 -20.10 -14.47 2.06
C GLY A 7 -19.45 -14.05 0.74
N ARG A 8 -18.11 -14.06 0.63
CA ARG A 8 -17.35 -13.65 -0.56
C ARG A 8 -16.27 -14.69 -0.87
N ASP A 9 -16.63 -15.66 -1.70
CA ASP A 9 -15.75 -16.71 -2.22
C ASP A 9 -14.51 -16.17 -2.95
N TRP A 10 -14.63 -15.02 -3.60
CA TRP A 10 -13.53 -14.35 -4.30
C TRP A 10 -12.50 -13.64 -3.39
N LEU A 11 -12.75 -13.55 -2.07
CA LEU A 11 -11.92 -12.75 -1.15
C LEU A 11 -11.10 -13.64 -0.20
N THR A 12 -9.79 -13.78 -0.48
CA THR A 12 -8.83 -14.35 0.46
C THR A 12 -8.36 -13.30 1.46
N VAL A 13 -8.46 -13.58 2.76
CA VAL A 13 -8.01 -12.68 3.83
C VAL A 13 -6.85 -13.29 4.59
N ILE A 14 -5.67 -12.68 4.46
CA ILE A 14 -4.47 -13.02 5.24
C ILE A 14 -4.49 -12.19 6.54
N ARG A 15 -4.43 -12.87 7.69
CA ARG A 15 -4.35 -12.20 8.99
C ARG A 15 -2.89 -12.01 9.38
N LEU A 16 -2.45 -10.76 9.44
CA LEU A 16 -1.14 -10.42 9.99
C LEU A 16 -1.19 -10.43 11.54
N PRO A 17 -0.07 -10.72 12.21
CA PRO A 17 0.05 -10.54 13.66
C PRO A 17 -0.27 -9.11 14.09
N ALA A 18 -0.64 -8.93 15.36
CA ALA A 18 -0.82 -7.60 15.91
C ALA A 18 0.53 -6.87 15.99
N TYR A 19 0.53 -5.55 15.75
CA TYR A 19 1.71 -4.69 15.86
C TYR A 19 2.90 -5.06 14.94
N THR A 20 2.66 -5.64 13.77
CA THR A 20 3.68 -5.89 12.74
C THR A 20 3.50 -4.97 11.52
N PRO A 21 3.78 -3.66 11.64
CA PRO A 21 3.65 -2.72 10.52
C PRO A 21 4.63 -3.02 9.39
N ASP A 22 5.74 -3.68 9.69
CA ASP A 22 6.73 -4.19 8.74
C ASP A 22 6.14 -5.20 7.76
N LEU A 23 5.06 -5.90 8.14
CA LEU A 23 4.33 -6.80 7.24
C LEU A 23 3.25 -6.11 6.39
N ASN A 24 2.99 -4.81 6.61
CA ASN A 24 2.02 -4.05 5.84
C ASN A 24 2.69 -3.33 4.66
N PRO A 25 2.52 -3.78 3.40
CA PRO A 25 3.18 -3.17 2.23
C PRO A 25 2.77 -1.71 2.00
N THR A 26 1.64 -1.29 2.56
CA THR A 26 1.18 0.11 2.52
C THR A 26 2.16 1.06 3.23
N GLU A 27 2.90 0.59 4.25
CA GLU A 27 3.94 1.39 4.91
C GLU A 27 5.08 1.75 3.93
N GLY A 28 5.43 0.84 3.02
CA GLY A 28 6.39 1.09 1.94
C GLY A 28 5.90 2.18 0.98
N VAL A 29 4.64 2.07 0.54
CA VAL A 29 3.98 3.10 -0.29
C VAL A 29 4.01 4.46 0.42
N TRP A 30 3.66 4.50 1.70
CA TRP A 30 3.62 5.72 2.50
C TRP A 30 5.00 6.35 2.67
N SER A 31 6.02 5.55 2.99
CA SER A 31 7.41 5.99 3.11
C SER A 31 7.92 6.59 1.80
N HIS A 32 7.69 5.90 0.66
CA HIS A 32 8.04 6.39 -0.66
C HIS A 32 7.36 7.74 -0.96
N HIS A 33 6.07 7.84 -0.65
CA HIS A 33 5.29 9.05 -0.91
C HIS A 33 5.78 10.24 -0.08
N LYS A 34 6.00 10.04 1.22
CA LYS A 34 6.52 11.08 2.13
C LYS A 34 7.88 11.60 1.68
N ARG A 35 8.81 10.70 1.31
CA ARG A 35 10.12 11.10 0.78
C ARG A 35 10.00 11.93 -0.50
N SER A 36 9.03 11.60 -1.35
CA SER A 36 8.80 12.30 -2.60
C SER A 36 8.17 13.70 -2.45
N ILE A 37 7.49 13.99 -1.34
CA ILE A 37 6.83 15.28 -1.10
C ILE A 37 7.52 16.14 -0.03
N GLY A 38 8.43 15.57 0.76
CA GLY A 38 8.99 16.23 1.95
C GLY A 38 9.68 17.57 1.69
N ASN A 39 10.20 17.79 0.48
CA ASN A 39 10.87 19.03 0.08
C ASN A 39 10.05 19.89 -0.90
N LEU A 40 8.77 19.56 -1.11
CA LEU A 40 7.94 20.30 -2.05
C LEU A 40 7.33 21.53 -1.37
N ALA A 41 7.62 22.72 -1.91
CA ALA A 41 6.91 23.93 -1.54
C ALA A 41 5.49 23.87 -2.12
N VAL A 42 4.49 23.75 -1.25
CA VAL A 42 3.07 23.76 -1.61
C VAL A 42 2.44 25.08 -1.18
N THR A 43 1.45 25.53 -1.94
CA THR A 43 0.76 26.82 -1.74
C THR A 43 -0.49 26.70 -0.87
N GLY A 44 -0.82 25.49 -0.43
CA GLY A 44 -1.99 25.20 0.39
C GLY A 44 -2.37 23.72 0.36
N VAL A 45 -3.43 23.36 1.10
CA VAL A 45 -3.89 21.98 1.25
C VAL A 45 -4.41 21.41 -0.08
N ASP A 46 -5.10 22.19 -0.90
CA ASP A 46 -5.61 21.73 -2.20
C ASP A 46 -4.50 21.42 -3.20
N HIS A 47 -3.44 22.25 -3.21
CA HIS A 47 -2.25 21.99 -4.00
C HIS A 47 -1.56 20.71 -3.51
N LEU A 48 -1.39 20.54 -2.19
CA LEU A 48 -0.83 19.31 -1.61
C LEU A 48 -1.66 18.07 -1.99
N LEU A 49 -2.99 18.14 -1.90
CA LEU A 49 -3.89 17.05 -2.26
C LEU A 49 -3.74 16.66 -3.74
N THR A 50 -3.64 17.65 -4.62
CA THR A 50 -3.44 17.45 -6.06
C THR A 50 -2.11 16.74 -6.33
N VAL A 51 -1.03 17.18 -5.68
CA VAL A 51 0.29 16.54 -5.79
C VAL A 51 0.25 15.10 -5.31
N ILE A 52 -0.34 14.84 -4.14
CA ILE A 52 -0.45 13.49 -3.56
C ILE A 52 -1.19 12.57 -4.51
N LYS A 53 -2.37 12.99 -5.01
CA LYS A 53 -3.16 12.21 -5.96
C LYS A 53 -2.40 11.89 -7.24
N ASN A 54 -1.71 12.88 -7.83
CA ASN A 54 -0.94 12.69 -9.05
C ASN A 54 0.22 11.71 -8.86
N ARG A 55 0.94 11.80 -7.73
CA ARG A 55 2.03 10.88 -7.40
C ARG A 55 1.52 9.47 -7.10
N LEU A 56 0.40 9.32 -6.38
CA LEU A 56 -0.21 8.01 -6.13
C LEU A 56 -0.66 7.36 -7.44
N LYS A 57 -1.26 8.15 -8.33
CA LYS A 57 -1.63 7.70 -9.68
C LYS A 57 -0.39 7.27 -10.48
N SER A 58 0.73 7.98 -10.38
CA SER A 58 1.98 7.57 -11.01
C SER A 58 2.50 6.23 -10.47
N VAL A 59 2.46 6.02 -9.14
CA VAL A 59 2.82 4.74 -8.51
C VAL A 59 1.90 3.61 -8.98
N GLN A 60 0.60 3.87 -9.12
CA GLN A 60 -0.37 2.87 -9.60
C GLN A 60 -0.02 2.30 -10.98
N TYR A 61 0.60 3.09 -11.87
CA TYR A 61 1.02 2.63 -13.19
C TYR A 61 2.41 1.96 -13.22
N ARG A 62 3.09 1.86 -12.07
CA ARG A 62 4.42 1.25 -11.94
C ARG A 62 4.31 -0.05 -11.16
N THR A 63 3.92 -1.11 -11.86
CA THR A 63 3.71 -2.43 -11.25
C THR A 63 4.97 -2.97 -10.58
N ASP A 64 6.14 -2.74 -11.18
CA ASP A 64 7.46 -3.07 -10.61
C ASP A 64 7.67 -2.46 -9.21
N LEU A 65 7.24 -1.21 -9.02
CA LEU A 65 7.35 -0.51 -7.76
C LEU A 65 6.36 -1.04 -6.72
N LEU A 66 5.14 -1.39 -7.14
CA LEU A 66 4.14 -2.02 -6.28
C LEU A 66 4.60 -3.40 -5.80
N ASP A 67 5.15 -4.21 -6.71
CA ASP A 67 5.72 -5.51 -6.40
C ASP A 67 6.89 -5.37 -5.42
N GLY A 68 7.72 -4.35 -5.60
CA GLY A 68 8.81 -4.03 -4.67
C GLY A 68 8.34 -3.71 -3.24
N PHE A 69 7.20 -3.03 -3.07
CA PHE A 69 6.65 -2.77 -1.74
C PHE A 69 6.13 -4.04 -1.06
N LEU A 70 5.55 -4.96 -1.83
CA LEU A 70 5.15 -6.26 -1.31
C LEU A 70 6.36 -7.13 -0.98
N ALA A 71 7.36 -7.18 -1.86
CA ALA A 71 8.58 -7.95 -1.65
C ALA A 71 9.34 -7.53 -0.38
N GLN A 72 9.30 -6.24 -0.01
CA GLN A 72 9.93 -5.75 1.23
C GLN A 72 9.33 -6.35 2.51
N THR A 73 8.08 -6.83 2.48
CA THR A 73 7.45 -7.46 3.65
C THR A 73 7.75 -8.95 3.73
N GLY A 74 8.39 -9.53 2.70
CA GLY A 74 8.58 -10.97 2.57
C GLY A 74 7.30 -11.76 2.23
N LEU A 75 6.17 -11.07 2.02
CA LEU A 75 4.92 -11.68 1.61
C LEU A 75 4.85 -11.82 0.09
N THR A 76 3.98 -12.70 -0.39
CA THR A 76 3.67 -12.83 -1.81
C THR A 76 2.16 -12.77 -2.05
N LEU A 77 1.76 -12.54 -3.31
CA LEU A 77 0.34 -12.55 -3.69
C LEU A 77 -0.26 -13.96 -3.70
N GLU A 78 0.60 -14.98 -3.82
CA GLU A 78 0.21 -16.37 -3.74
C GLU A 78 0.16 -16.76 -2.26
N PRO A 79 -1.02 -17.06 -1.70
CA PRO A 79 -1.10 -17.57 -0.34
C PRO A 79 -0.42 -18.95 -0.30
N ASP A 80 0.34 -19.22 0.77
CA ASP A 80 0.90 -20.55 1.00
C ASP A 80 -0.23 -21.58 0.91
N THR A 81 -0.11 -22.49 -0.06
CA THR A 81 -1.04 -23.62 -0.19
C THR A 81 -0.71 -24.57 0.95
N ILE A 82 -1.54 -24.56 1.99
CA ILE A 82 -1.53 -25.61 3.03
C ILE A 82 -2.09 -26.89 2.43
#